data_AF-A0A7C2Z680-F1
#
_entry.id   AF-A0A7C2Z680-F1
#
_cell.length_a   1.000
_cell.length_b   1.000
_cell.length_c   1.000
_cell.angle_alpha   90.00
_cell.angle_beta   90.00
_cell.angle_gamma   90.00
#
_symmetry.space_group_name_H-M   'P 1'
#
loop_
_entity.id
_entity.type
_entity.pdbx_description
1 polymer ?
#
loop_
_entity_poly.entity_id
_entity_poly.type
_entity_poly.pdbx_seq_one_letter_code
_entity_poly.pdbx_strand_id
1 'polypeptide(L)'
;MLTPYDFQENLQQRAQYIRNRLRAGSPVIGISYDNGILLLALKRRGRKVYEVYDRLMFSAIGNQADVENLRLAAIDFAHQEGFVRSPDDVTIQRVVGFALSPALKKAFGDPLTTPFVARALFAELHDAPERDQFYTLNYDGEFLPYERFAAIGGTQTAEEQATRYLEAQLTHLPTLESALPIALIAWGVAYEAAQQEDADSVSEDAARNRLREMLGEAQVEVGVLERQTLRENRFRLLTHQQLEPYLKRL
;
A
#
# COMPACT_ATOMS: atom_id res chain seq x y z
N MET A 1 -13.34 37.45 -2.41
CA MET A 1 -12.01 36.83 -2.28
C MET A 1 -12.06 35.92 -1.07
N LEU A 2 -11.56 34.69 -1.17
CA LEU A 2 -11.35 33.83 0.00
C LEU A 2 -10.27 34.49 0.88
N THR A 3 -10.49 34.59 2.19
CA THR A 3 -9.42 35.07 3.07
C THR A 3 -8.38 33.96 3.29
N PRO A 4 -7.14 34.28 3.69
CA PRO A 4 -6.16 33.26 4.07
C PRO A 4 -6.65 32.32 5.19
N TYR A 5 -7.48 32.81 6.09
CA TYR A 5 -8.09 32.01 7.16
C TYR A 5 -9.11 31.01 6.61
N ASP A 6 -10.03 31.46 5.74
CA ASP A 6 -11.03 30.59 5.09
C ASP A 6 -10.36 29.47 4.28
N PHE A 7 -9.23 29.78 3.64
CA PHE A 7 -8.44 28.80 2.89
C PHE A 7 -7.84 27.72 3.81
N GLN A 8 -7.25 28.13 4.94
CA GLN A 8 -6.70 27.18 5.91
C GLN A 8 -7.79 26.30 6.54
N GLU A 9 -8.93 26.88 6.90
CA GLU A 9 -10.06 26.14 7.45
C GLU A 9 -10.61 25.12 6.44
N ASN A 10 -10.75 25.52 5.17
CA ASN A 10 -11.19 24.60 4.11
C ASN A 10 -10.23 23.40 3.95
N LEU A 11 -8.92 23.64 3.94
CA LEU A 11 -7.93 22.56 3.86
C LEU A 11 -8.00 21.61 5.06
N GLN A 12 -8.18 22.14 6.28
CA GLN A 12 -8.32 21.32 7.49
C GLN A 12 -9.59 20.47 7.45
N GLN A 13 -10.72 21.05 7.06
CA GLN A 13 -11.99 20.33 6.91
C GLN A 13 -11.88 19.21 5.87
N ARG A 14 -11.22 19.47 4.73
CA ARG A 14 -10.96 18.46 3.69
C ARG A 14 -10.06 17.34 4.20
N ALA A 15 -8.95 17.66 4.86
CA ALA A 15 -8.07 16.66 5.46
C ALA A 15 -8.82 15.80 6.50
N GLN A 16 -9.68 16.40 7.33
CA GLN A 16 -10.49 15.67 8.29
C GLN A 16 -11.51 14.75 7.60
N TYR A 17 -12.19 15.24 6.56
CA TYR A 17 -13.13 14.43 5.75
C TYR A 17 -12.44 13.19 5.18
N ILE A 18 -11.25 13.35 4.58
CA ILE A 18 -10.50 12.25 3.98
C ILE A 18 -10.02 11.27 5.06
N ARG A 19 -9.42 11.75 6.17
CA ARG A 19 -8.99 10.92 7.30
C ARG A 19 -10.13 10.05 7.84
N ASN A 20 -11.31 10.64 8.05
CA ASN A 20 -12.49 9.91 8.52
C ASN A 20 -12.90 8.78 7.56
N ARG A 21 -12.78 9.00 6.25
CA ARG A 21 -13.11 8.00 5.22
C ARG A 21 -12.06 6.89 5.10
N LEU A 22 -10.80 7.21 5.38
CA LEU A 22 -9.68 6.27 5.30
C LEU A 22 -9.53 5.39 6.54
N ARG A 23 -10.02 5.85 7.71
CA ARG A 23 -9.80 5.19 9.02
C ARG A 23 -10.11 3.69 9.02
N ALA A 24 -11.21 3.27 8.41
CA ALA A 24 -11.63 1.87 8.34
C ALA A 24 -11.03 1.09 7.14
N GLY A 25 -10.12 1.71 6.40
CA GLY A 25 -9.47 1.09 5.25
C GLY A 25 -8.59 -0.07 5.68
N SER A 26 -8.77 -1.25 5.05
CA SER A 26 -7.88 -2.40 5.28
C SER A 26 -6.44 -2.04 4.90
N PRO A 27 -5.48 -2.08 5.85
CA PRO A 27 -4.08 -1.76 5.61
C PRO A 27 -3.47 -2.56 4.45
N VAL A 28 -2.35 -2.05 3.94
CA VAL A 28 -1.53 -2.74 2.95
C VAL A 28 -0.11 -2.83 3.49
N ILE A 29 0.44 -4.05 3.50
CA ILE A 29 1.80 -4.35 3.95
C ILE A 29 2.65 -4.77 2.75
N GLY A 30 3.80 -4.14 2.56
CA GLY A 30 4.80 -4.50 1.56
C GLY A 30 6.08 -5.03 2.18
N ILE A 31 6.61 -6.13 1.66
CA ILE A 31 7.87 -6.74 2.13
C ILE A 31 8.67 -7.25 0.93
N SER A 32 9.93 -6.83 0.82
CA SER A 32 10.92 -7.45 -0.07
C SER A 32 11.44 -8.74 0.57
N TYR A 33 11.57 -9.77 -0.25
CA TYR A 33 12.02 -11.09 0.12
C TYR A 33 13.06 -11.60 -0.90
N ASP A 34 13.71 -12.72 -0.56
CA ASP A 34 14.83 -13.29 -1.31
C ASP A 34 14.61 -13.40 -2.84
N ASN A 35 13.41 -13.75 -3.29
CA ASN A 35 13.08 -13.89 -4.70
C ASN A 35 12.05 -12.85 -5.23
N GLY A 36 11.75 -11.78 -4.49
CA GLY A 36 10.83 -10.78 -5.01
C GLY A 36 10.31 -9.77 -4.00
N ILE A 37 9.13 -9.24 -4.29
CA ILE A 37 8.37 -8.35 -3.38
C ILE A 37 6.95 -8.88 -3.23
N LEU A 38 6.38 -8.79 -2.02
CA LEU A 38 4.96 -9.05 -1.77
C LEU A 38 4.23 -7.77 -1.34
N LEU A 39 2.98 -7.62 -1.77
CA LEU A 39 1.99 -6.73 -1.16
C LEU A 39 0.84 -7.58 -0.61
N LEU A 40 0.51 -7.39 0.66
CA LEU A 40 -0.57 -8.08 1.37
C LEU A 40 -1.65 -7.10 1.81
N ALA A 41 -2.90 -7.44 1.54
CA ALA A 41 -4.08 -6.72 2.04
C ALA A 41 -5.24 -7.69 2.29
N LEU A 42 -6.27 -7.24 3.01
CA LEU A 42 -7.54 -7.95 3.12
C LEU A 42 -8.59 -7.31 2.20
N LYS A 43 -9.31 -8.14 1.46
CA LYS A 43 -10.38 -7.72 0.55
C LYS A 43 -11.73 -8.29 0.99
N ARG A 44 -12.77 -7.44 0.91
CA ARG A 44 -14.16 -7.88 1.05
C ARG A 44 -14.81 -8.11 -0.31
N ARG A 45 -14.49 -7.26 -1.28
CA ARG A 45 -14.98 -7.28 -2.67
C ARG A 45 -13.89 -6.73 -3.59
N GLY A 46 -13.88 -7.18 -4.84
CA GLY A 46 -12.89 -6.73 -5.82
C GLY A 46 -11.46 -7.12 -5.45
N ARG A 47 -10.51 -6.77 -6.30
CA ARG A 47 -9.09 -6.90 -5.99
C ARG A 47 -8.62 -5.65 -5.23
N LYS A 48 -7.49 -5.77 -4.56
CA LYS A 48 -6.76 -4.67 -3.92
C LYS A 48 -5.32 -4.60 -4.41
N VAL A 49 -4.74 -5.72 -4.84
CA VAL A 49 -3.37 -5.76 -5.36
C VAL A 49 -3.38 -5.94 -6.88
N TYR A 50 -2.68 -5.05 -7.56
CA TYR A 50 -2.69 -4.91 -9.01
C TYR A 50 -1.28 -4.79 -9.56
N GLU A 51 -1.08 -5.32 -10.76
CA GLU A 51 0.07 -4.99 -11.59
C GLU A 51 -0.10 -3.59 -12.19
N VAL A 52 0.99 -2.85 -12.30
CA VAL A 52 1.08 -1.58 -13.01
C VAL A 52 1.92 -1.72 -14.27
N TYR A 53 3.06 -2.41 -14.16
CA TYR A 53 4.02 -2.67 -15.23
C TYR A 53 4.91 -3.87 -14.88
N ASP A 54 5.84 -4.29 -15.76
CA ASP A 54 6.66 -5.51 -15.59
C ASP A 54 7.26 -5.66 -14.19
N ARG A 55 7.80 -4.56 -13.64
CA ARG A 55 8.44 -4.52 -12.32
C ARG A 55 7.67 -3.74 -11.27
N LEU A 56 6.44 -3.31 -11.58
CA LEU A 56 5.66 -2.40 -10.73
C LEU A 56 4.32 -3.02 -10.32
N MET A 57 4.03 -2.99 -9.02
CA MET A 57 2.71 -3.32 -8.50
C MET A 57 2.18 -2.26 -7.54
N PHE A 58 0.87 -2.27 -7.33
CA PHE A 58 0.12 -1.25 -6.63
C PHE A 58 -0.94 -1.87 -5.74
N SER A 59 -1.15 -1.27 -4.57
CA SER A 59 -2.31 -1.52 -3.74
C SER A 59 -2.66 -0.26 -2.96
N ALA A 60 -3.91 -0.13 -2.53
CA ALA A 60 -4.39 1.10 -1.93
C ALA A 60 -5.51 0.88 -0.91
N ILE A 61 -5.76 1.94 -0.14
CA ILE A 61 -6.93 2.10 0.72
C ILE A 61 -7.72 3.32 0.27
N GLY A 62 -9.03 3.30 0.47
CA GLY A 62 -9.90 4.43 0.17
C GLY A 62 -11.14 4.04 -0.61
N ASN A 63 -11.72 5.03 -1.28
CA ASN A 63 -12.87 4.83 -2.15
C ASN A 63 -12.43 4.09 -3.41
N GLN A 64 -13.19 3.07 -3.81
CA GLN A 64 -12.88 2.25 -4.98
C GLN A 64 -12.73 3.10 -6.25
N ALA A 65 -13.57 4.11 -6.47
CA ALA A 65 -13.48 4.96 -7.66
C ALA A 65 -12.15 5.73 -7.70
N ASP A 66 -11.71 6.28 -6.58
CA ASP A 66 -10.46 7.04 -6.48
C ASP A 66 -9.25 6.11 -6.62
N VAL A 67 -9.31 4.92 -6.03
CA VAL A 67 -8.28 3.88 -6.17
C VAL A 67 -8.14 3.44 -7.63
N GLU A 68 -9.25 3.21 -8.34
CA GLU A 68 -9.22 2.85 -9.76
C GLU A 68 -8.69 3.99 -10.63
N ASN A 69 -9.04 5.25 -10.33
CA ASN A 69 -8.49 6.40 -11.03
C ASN A 69 -6.96 6.48 -10.88
N LEU A 70 -6.44 6.27 -9.67
CA LEU A 70 -4.99 6.22 -9.44
C LEU A 70 -4.33 5.06 -10.19
N ARG A 71 -4.97 3.88 -10.18
CA ARG A 71 -4.46 2.69 -10.86
C ARG A 71 -4.38 2.90 -12.37
N LEU A 72 -5.44 3.41 -12.98
CA LEU A 72 -5.49 3.69 -14.42
C LEU A 72 -4.45 4.74 -14.81
N ALA A 73 -4.36 5.85 -14.08
CA ALA A 73 -3.35 6.87 -14.33
C ALA A 73 -1.91 6.33 -14.22
N ALA A 74 -1.64 5.44 -13.26
CA ALA A 74 -0.34 4.80 -13.11
C ALA A 74 -0.01 3.90 -14.30
N ILE A 75 -0.97 3.07 -14.73
CA ILE A 75 -0.82 2.17 -15.88
C ILE A 75 -0.60 2.97 -17.16
N ASP A 76 -1.44 3.97 -17.43
CA ASP A 76 -1.37 4.78 -18.63
C ASP A 76 -0.02 5.51 -18.73
N PHE A 77 0.43 6.10 -17.62
CA PHE A 77 1.74 6.74 -17.56
C PHE A 77 2.88 5.75 -17.78
N ALA A 78 2.86 4.59 -17.11
CA ALA A 78 3.90 3.57 -17.23
C ALA A 78 4.02 3.04 -18.68
N HIS A 79 2.89 2.77 -19.33
CA HIS A 79 2.88 2.31 -20.73
C HIS A 79 3.36 3.40 -21.68
N GLN A 80 2.93 4.65 -21.48
CA GLN A 80 3.40 5.77 -22.29
C GLN A 80 4.91 5.96 -22.12
N GLU A 81 5.42 5.94 -20.89
CA GLU A 81 6.83 6.13 -20.58
C GLU A 81 7.68 5.01 -21.19
N GLY A 82 7.26 3.75 -21.05
CA GLY A 82 7.95 2.60 -21.63
C GLY A 82 7.93 2.60 -23.16
N PHE A 83 6.86 3.10 -23.78
CA PHE A 83 6.76 3.24 -25.24
C PHE A 83 7.62 4.40 -25.79
N VAL A 84 7.60 5.55 -25.12
CA VAL A 84 8.32 6.76 -25.56
C VAL A 84 9.82 6.64 -25.31
N ARG A 85 10.22 5.94 -24.25
CA ARG A 85 11.62 5.74 -23.89
C ARG A 85 12.01 4.26 -24.01
N SER A 86 12.06 3.57 -22.87
CA SER A 86 12.40 2.17 -22.75
C SER A 86 11.60 1.57 -21.61
N PRO A 87 11.20 0.28 -21.67
CA PRO A 87 10.63 -0.42 -20.52
C PRO A 87 11.50 -0.34 -19.26
N ASP A 88 12.83 -0.27 -19.41
CA ASP A 88 13.77 -0.13 -18.29
C ASP A 88 13.77 1.27 -17.65
N ASP A 89 13.24 2.29 -18.33
CA ASP A 89 13.11 3.65 -17.79
C ASP A 89 11.82 3.85 -16.97
N VAL A 90 10.95 2.83 -16.90
CA VAL A 90 9.69 2.88 -16.16
C VAL A 90 9.93 2.59 -14.69
N THR A 91 10.08 3.66 -13.89
CA THR A 91 10.32 3.56 -12.44
C THR A 91 9.15 4.08 -11.61
N ILE A 92 9.03 3.59 -10.38
CA ILE A 92 8.03 4.02 -9.40
C ILE A 92 8.10 5.52 -9.13
N GLN A 93 9.32 6.08 -9.10
CA GLN A 93 9.54 7.50 -8.85
C GLN A 93 8.92 8.36 -9.94
N ARG A 94 8.98 7.93 -11.21
CA ARG A 94 8.36 8.67 -12.32
C ARG A 94 6.85 8.55 -12.27
N VAL A 95 6.33 7.34 -12.06
CA VAL A 95 4.89 7.09 -11.93
C VAL A 95 4.29 7.94 -10.81
N VAL A 96 4.83 7.82 -9.59
CA VAL A 96 4.30 8.53 -8.42
C VAL A 96 4.62 10.03 -8.49
N GLY A 97 5.86 10.40 -8.80
CA GLY A 97 6.34 11.77 -8.72
C GLY A 97 5.90 12.68 -9.87
N PHE A 98 5.76 12.15 -11.08
CA PHE A 98 5.39 12.96 -12.26
C PHE A 98 3.93 12.84 -12.65
N ALA A 99 3.32 11.66 -12.50
CA ALA A 99 1.93 11.46 -12.89
C ALA A 99 0.95 11.73 -11.73
N LEU A 100 1.16 11.10 -10.59
CA LEU A 100 0.14 11.03 -9.54
C LEU A 100 0.23 12.17 -8.52
N SER A 101 1.42 12.42 -7.96
CA SER A 101 1.65 13.42 -6.90
C SER A 101 1.18 14.83 -7.30
N PRO A 102 1.53 15.37 -8.49
CA PRO A 102 1.06 16.70 -8.90
C PRO A 102 -0.45 16.78 -9.06
N ALA A 103 -1.08 15.72 -9.57
CA ALA A 103 -2.53 15.66 -9.76
C ALA A 103 -3.28 15.65 -8.41
N LEU A 104 -2.81 14.86 -7.45
CA LEU A 104 -3.34 14.81 -6.09
C LEU A 104 -3.16 16.14 -5.36
N LYS A 105 -1.96 16.74 -5.41
CA LYS A 105 -1.67 18.07 -4.83
C LYS A 105 -2.62 19.13 -5.37
N LYS A 106 -2.82 19.14 -6.69
CA LYS A 106 -3.73 20.08 -7.34
C LYS A 106 -5.18 19.86 -6.88
N ALA A 107 -5.66 18.62 -6.89
CA ALA A 107 -7.03 18.30 -6.47
C ALA A 107 -7.26 18.65 -4.99
N PHE A 108 -6.30 18.36 -4.11
CA PHE A 108 -6.37 18.65 -2.68
C PHE A 108 -6.23 20.15 -2.34
N GLY A 109 -5.53 20.93 -3.17
CA GLY A 109 -5.38 22.37 -2.98
C GLY A 109 -6.54 23.21 -3.52
N ASP A 110 -7.31 22.67 -4.47
CA ASP A 110 -8.41 23.40 -5.13
C ASP A 110 -9.75 23.21 -4.38
N PRO A 111 -10.33 24.28 -3.79
CA PRO A 111 -11.60 24.20 -3.06
C PRO A 111 -12.80 23.79 -3.92
N LEU A 112 -12.72 23.93 -5.25
CA LEU A 112 -13.80 23.59 -6.18
C LEU A 112 -13.72 22.14 -6.69
N THR A 113 -12.60 21.46 -6.45
CA THR A 113 -12.38 20.09 -6.90
C THR A 113 -12.69 19.11 -5.76
N THR A 114 -13.34 17.98 -6.06
CA THR A 114 -13.50 16.89 -5.09
C THR A 114 -12.15 16.25 -4.79
N PRO A 115 -11.71 16.17 -3.53
CA PRO A 115 -10.42 15.55 -3.21
C PRO A 115 -10.49 14.04 -3.41
N PHE A 116 -9.37 13.43 -3.79
CA PHE A 116 -9.23 11.98 -3.79
C PHE A 116 -9.27 11.45 -2.36
N VAL A 117 -10.05 10.39 -2.14
CA VAL A 117 -10.05 9.64 -0.89
C VAL A 117 -9.29 8.35 -1.13
N ALA A 118 -7.97 8.44 -1.21
CA ALA A 118 -7.11 7.29 -1.38
C ALA A 118 -5.71 7.50 -0.78
N ARG A 119 -5.11 6.41 -0.29
CA ARG A 119 -3.67 6.31 -0.02
C ARG A 119 -3.17 5.04 -0.69
N ALA A 120 -2.01 5.10 -1.30
CA ALA A 120 -1.48 4.02 -2.11
C ALA A 120 -0.08 3.60 -1.68
N LEU A 121 0.21 2.32 -1.90
CA LEU A 121 1.51 1.71 -1.76
C LEU A 121 1.88 1.10 -3.11
N PHE A 122 2.97 1.59 -3.67
CA PHE A 122 3.59 1.06 -4.86
C PHE A 122 4.83 0.28 -4.48
N ALA A 123 5.18 -0.73 -5.26
CA ALA A 123 6.40 -1.51 -5.12
C ALA A 123 7.09 -1.68 -6.47
N GLU A 124 8.41 -1.53 -6.48
CA GLU A 124 9.28 -1.70 -7.64
C GLU A 124 10.35 -2.75 -7.38
N LEU A 125 10.29 -3.81 -8.19
CA LEU A 125 11.24 -4.91 -8.16
C LEU A 125 12.53 -4.55 -8.91
N HIS A 126 13.66 -4.73 -8.24
CA HIS A 126 14.98 -4.57 -8.83
C HIS A 126 15.73 -5.90 -8.92
N ASP A 127 16.90 -5.87 -9.56
CA ASP A 127 17.73 -7.06 -9.78
C ASP A 127 18.35 -7.62 -8.48
N ALA A 128 18.36 -6.83 -7.41
CA ALA A 128 18.83 -7.21 -6.08
C ALA A 128 17.81 -6.78 -5.02
N PRO A 129 17.50 -7.64 -4.02
CA PRO A 129 16.53 -7.32 -2.96
C PRO A 129 16.82 -6.01 -2.20
N GLU A 130 18.09 -5.66 -2.03
CA GLU A 130 18.52 -4.44 -1.33
C GLU A 130 18.18 -3.16 -2.12
N ARG A 131 17.83 -3.30 -3.39
CA ARG A 131 17.45 -2.19 -4.27
C ARG A 131 15.94 -2.09 -4.47
N ASP A 132 15.17 -3.06 -4.00
CA ASP A 132 13.71 -3.03 -4.09
C ASP A 132 13.17 -1.77 -3.40
N GLN A 133 12.26 -1.06 -4.07
CA GLN A 133 11.73 0.22 -3.60
C GLN A 133 10.23 0.12 -3.35
N PHE A 134 9.77 0.83 -2.33
CA PHE A 134 8.36 1.05 -2.04
C PHE A 134 8.09 2.54 -1.98
N TYR A 135 6.97 2.99 -2.53
CA TYR A 135 6.55 4.39 -2.41
C TYR A 135 5.15 4.43 -1.81
N THR A 136 5.02 5.11 -0.67
CA THR A 136 3.70 5.50 -0.16
C THR A 136 3.28 6.79 -0.85
N LEU A 137 2.00 6.91 -1.19
CA LEU A 137 1.41 8.10 -1.79
C LEU A 137 0.17 8.48 -1.00
N ASN A 138 0.19 9.68 -0.44
CA ASN A 138 -0.87 10.22 0.39
C ASN A 138 -1.90 11.01 -0.44
N TYR A 139 -3.07 11.27 0.14
CA TYR A 139 -4.20 11.94 -0.53
C TYR A 139 -3.92 13.40 -0.91
N ASP A 140 -2.97 14.05 -0.23
CA ASP A 140 -2.49 15.40 -0.52
C ASP A 140 -1.37 15.41 -1.57
N GLY A 141 -1.00 14.23 -2.09
CA GLY A 141 0.05 14.02 -3.07
C GLY A 141 1.47 14.05 -2.49
N GLU A 142 1.65 14.07 -1.17
CA GLU A 142 2.93 13.72 -0.58
C GLU A 142 3.26 12.24 -0.83
N PHE A 143 4.52 11.94 -1.10
CA PHE A 143 4.98 10.57 -1.26
C PHE A 143 6.35 10.39 -0.62
N LEU A 144 6.60 9.21 -0.07
CA LEU A 144 7.83 8.86 0.63
C LEU A 144 8.38 7.53 0.11
N PRO A 145 9.70 7.44 -0.16
CA PRO A 145 10.37 6.20 -0.52
C PRO A 145 10.70 5.36 0.73
N TYR A 146 10.66 4.04 0.58
CA TYR A 146 11.06 3.08 1.59
C TYR A 146 11.79 1.90 0.93
N GLU A 147 12.71 1.30 1.69
CA GLU A 147 13.44 0.11 1.30
C GLU A 147 13.02 -1.06 2.20
N ARG A 148 13.15 -2.30 1.69
CA ARG A 148 12.89 -3.56 2.41
C ARG A 148 11.43 -3.83 2.79
N PHE A 149 10.70 -2.84 3.30
CA PHE A 149 9.28 -2.96 3.64
C PHE A 149 8.62 -1.59 3.67
N ALA A 150 7.29 -1.58 3.60
CA ALA A 150 6.47 -0.39 3.79
C ALA A 150 5.07 -0.79 4.26
N ALA A 151 4.39 0.12 4.93
CA ALA A 151 3.00 -0.07 5.33
C ALA A 151 2.19 1.19 5.01
N ILE A 152 0.96 1.00 4.56
CA ILE A 152 -0.06 2.07 4.55
C ILE A 152 -1.27 1.65 5.37
N GLY A 153 -1.86 2.60 6.07
CA GLY A 153 -2.96 2.42 7.00
C GLY A 153 -3.96 3.56 6.97
N GLY A 154 -5.13 3.33 7.55
CA GLY A 154 -6.20 4.33 7.62
C GLY A 154 -5.86 5.54 8.49
N THR A 155 -4.90 5.39 9.40
CA THR A 155 -4.40 6.41 10.32
C THR A 155 -2.88 6.41 10.33
N GLN A 156 -2.28 7.49 10.82
CA GLN A 156 -0.83 7.57 11.00
C GLN A 156 -0.33 6.55 12.06
N THR A 157 -1.04 6.41 13.18
CA THR A 157 -0.73 5.43 14.23
C THR A 157 -0.68 4.00 13.68
N ALA A 158 -1.59 3.64 12.77
CA ALA A 158 -1.59 2.33 12.14
C ALA A 158 -0.31 2.05 11.34
N GLU A 159 0.19 3.05 10.60
CA GLU A 159 1.41 2.95 9.82
C GLU A 159 2.64 2.88 10.69
N GLU A 160 2.71 3.74 11.71
CA GLU A 160 3.84 3.77 12.65
C GLU A 160 3.97 2.44 13.40
N GLN A 161 2.86 1.88 13.90
CA GLN A 161 2.87 0.61 14.64
C GLN A 161 3.24 -0.58 13.73
N ALA A 162 2.70 -0.65 12.51
CA ALA A 162 3.08 -1.70 11.57
C ALA A 162 4.54 -1.56 11.11
N THR A 163 5.03 -0.34 10.87
CA THR A 163 6.43 -0.09 10.50
C THR A 163 7.36 -0.53 11.62
N ARG A 164 7.08 -0.15 12.88
CA ARG A 164 7.86 -0.60 14.05
C ARG A 164 7.86 -2.12 14.20
N TYR A 165 6.71 -2.77 13.97
CA TYR A 165 6.62 -4.23 14.00
C TYR A 165 7.49 -4.87 12.91
N LEU A 166 7.41 -4.37 11.66
CA LEU A 166 8.20 -4.86 10.54
C LEU A 166 9.70 -4.67 10.77
N GLU A 167 10.12 -3.51 11.29
CA GLU A 167 11.50 -3.21 11.68
C GLU A 167 12.05 -4.23 12.69
N ALA A 168 11.24 -4.58 13.70
CA ALA A 168 11.65 -5.54 14.73
C ALA A 168 11.76 -6.98 14.21
N GLN A 169 10.88 -7.38 13.29
CA GLN A 169 10.81 -8.76 12.79
C GLN A 169 11.76 -9.02 11.60
N LEU A 170 11.91 -8.05 10.70
CA LEU A 170 12.69 -8.17 9.48
C LEU A 170 14.14 -7.75 9.73
N THR A 171 14.85 -8.48 10.56
CA THR A 171 16.29 -8.23 10.83
C THR A 171 17.19 -8.63 9.66
N HIS A 172 16.80 -9.65 8.90
CA HIS A 172 17.46 -10.16 7.70
C HIS A 172 16.47 -10.25 6.55
N LEU A 173 16.97 -10.49 5.34
CA LEU A 173 16.14 -10.71 4.16
C LEU A 173 15.34 -12.02 4.33
N PRO A 174 13.99 -11.97 4.36
CA PRO A 174 13.18 -13.16 4.57
C PRO A 174 13.01 -13.97 3.28
N THR A 175 12.62 -15.23 3.45
CA THR A 175 11.99 -16.03 2.38
C THR A 175 10.52 -15.63 2.24
N LEU A 176 9.84 -16.02 1.16
CA LEU A 176 8.39 -15.80 1.05
C LEU A 176 7.62 -16.47 2.21
N GLU A 177 8.05 -17.68 2.59
CA GLU A 177 7.46 -18.49 3.65
C GLU A 177 7.56 -17.82 5.02
N SER A 178 8.66 -17.12 5.31
CA SER A 178 8.83 -16.37 6.56
C SER A 178 8.22 -14.96 6.48
N ALA A 179 8.18 -14.34 5.30
CA ALA A 179 7.60 -13.01 5.12
C ALA A 179 6.07 -13.00 5.26
N LEU A 180 5.37 -14.04 4.80
CA LEU A 180 3.91 -14.14 4.86
C LEU A 180 3.32 -14.03 6.28
N PRO A 181 3.74 -14.84 7.28
CA PRO A 181 3.22 -14.70 8.63
C PRO A 181 3.55 -13.33 9.24
N ILE A 182 4.75 -12.78 8.98
CA ILE A 182 5.13 -11.44 9.43
C ILE A 182 4.18 -10.39 8.84
N ALA A 183 3.90 -10.44 7.53
CA ALA A 183 2.98 -9.52 6.87
C ALA A 183 1.55 -9.62 7.41
N LEU A 184 1.07 -10.83 7.71
CA LEU A 184 -0.25 -11.06 8.31
C LEU A 184 -0.35 -10.41 9.71
N ILE A 185 0.65 -10.60 10.57
CA ILE A 185 0.65 -9.99 11.90
C ILE A 185 0.81 -8.47 11.81
N ALA A 186 1.69 -7.96 10.94
CA ALA A 186 1.85 -6.53 10.68
C ALA A 186 0.53 -5.88 10.23
N TRP A 187 -0.25 -6.58 9.38
CA TRP A 187 -1.58 -6.13 8.99
C TRP A 187 -2.53 -6.04 10.19
N GLY A 188 -2.53 -7.05 11.06
CA GLY A 188 -3.33 -7.06 12.30
C GLY A 188 -2.95 -5.93 13.25
N VAL A 189 -1.64 -5.67 13.40
CA VAL A 189 -1.09 -4.55 14.17
C VAL A 189 -1.60 -3.22 13.64
N ALA A 190 -1.48 -2.97 12.33
CA ALA A 190 -1.99 -1.75 11.70
C ALA A 190 -3.49 -1.57 11.92
N TYR A 191 -4.28 -2.63 11.70
CA TYR A 191 -5.74 -2.53 11.80
C TYR A 191 -6.20 -2.28 13.24
N GLU A 192 -5.57 -2.92 14.23
CA GLU A 192 -5.89 -2.69 15.65
C GLU A 192 -5.49 -1.28 16.09
N ALA A 193 -4.30 -0.83 15.70
CA ALA A 193 -3.79 0.51 16.02
C ALA A 193 -4.65 1.64 15.41
N ALA A 194 -5.30 1.40 14.27
CA ALA A 194 -6.26 2.36 13.70
C ALA A 194 -7.51 2.57 14.56
N GLN A 195 -7.87 1.56 15.37
CA GLN A 195 -9.05 1.59 16.25
C GLN A 195 -8.70 2.09 17.64
N GLN A 196 -7.45 1.89 18.08
CA GLN A 196 -6.93 2.33 19.38
C GLN A 196 -5.81 3.35 19.21
N GLU A 197 -6.13 4.56 18.73
CA GLU A 197 -5.13 5.59 18.44
C GLU A 197 -4.30 6.02 19.67
N ASP A 198 -4.85 5.85 20.89
CA ASP A 198 -4.20 6.19 22.16
C ASP A 198 -3.33 5.05 22.73
N ALA A 199 -3.29 3.87 22.09
CA ALA A 199 -2.51 2.73 22.59
C ALA A 199 -1.02 2.86 22.22
N ASP A 200 -0.14 2.70 23.22
CA ASP A 200 1.32 2.79 23.01
C ASP A 200 1.87 1.70 22.08
N SER A 201 1.29 0.50 22.14
CA SER A 201 1.67 -0.64 21.30
C SER A 201 0.54 -1.66 21.16
N VAL A 202 0.54 -2.39 20.05
CA VAL A 202 -0.36 -3.52 19.80
C VAL A 202 0.41 -4.82 19.99
N SER A 203 -0.09 -5.73 20.84
CA SER A 203 0.52 -7.06 21.01
C SER A 203 0.24 -7.98 19.83
N GLU A 204 1.11 -8.96 19.59
CA GLU A 204 0.87 -9.95 18.53
C GLU A 204 -0.43 -10.74 18.74
N ASP A 205 -0.79 -11.05 19.99
CA ASP A 205 -2.03 -11.75 20.30
C ASP A 205 -3.27 -10.93 19.92
N ALA A 206 -3.24 -9.62 20.20
CA ALA A 206 -4.31 -8.70 19.78
C ALA A 206 -4.40 -8.62 18.25
N ALA A 207 -3.25 -8.50 17.57
CA ALA A 207 -3.17 -8.48 16.12
C ALA A 207 -3.70 -9.78 15.49
N ARG A 208 -3.37 -10.95 16.05
CA ARG A 208 -3.89 -12.26 15.61
C ARG A 208 -5.38 -12.37 15.78
N ASN A 209 -5.89 -12.00 16.95
CA ASN A 209 -7.33 -12.03 17.22
C ASN A 209 -8.08 -11.12 16.26
N ARG A 210 -7.59 -9.89 16.04
CA ARG A 210 -8.17 -8.97 15.08
C ARG A 210 -8.16 -9.53 13.65
N LEU A 211 -7.05 -10.12 13.23
CA LEU A 211 -6.96 -10.73 11.91
C LEU A 211 -7.97 -11.88 11.76
N ARG A 212 -8.10 -12.77 12.77
CA ARG A 212 -9.09 -13.85 12.77
C ARG A 212 -10.53 -13.34 12.66
N GLU A 213 -10.88 -12.27 13.39
CA GLU A 213 -12.19 -11.62 13.27
C GLU A 213 -12.45 -11.15 11.83
N MET A 214 -11.48 -10.46 11.24
CA MET A 214 -11.61 -9.88 9.91
C MET A 214 -11.67 -10.93 8.80
N LEU A 215 -11.04 -12.08 8.98
CA LEU A 215 -11.13 -13.22 8.05
C LEU A 215 -12.53 -13.85 8.01
N GLY A 216 -13.42 -13.54 8.96
CA GLY A 216 -14.84 -13.94 8.90
C GLY A 216 -15.62 -13.22 7.78
N GLU A 217 -15.18 -12.04 7.37
CA GLU A 217 -15.87 -11.19 6.38
C GLU A 217 -15.00 -10.83 5.16
N ALA A 218 -13.70 -11.10 5.22
CA ALA A 218 -12.72 -10.72 4.21
C ALA A 218 -11.78 -11.89 3.89
N GLN A 219 -11.13 -11.80 2.73
CA GLN A 219 -10.11 -12.74 2.29
C GLN A 219 -8.76 -12.05 2.21
N VAL A 220 -7.70 -12.77 2.56
CA VAL A 220 -6.34 -12.30 2.30
C VAL A 220 -6.09 -12.31 0.80
N GLU A 221 -5.56 -11.20 0.29
CA GLU A 221 -5.02 -11.10 -1.06
C GLU A 221 -3.55 -10.73 -0.98
N VAL A 222 -2.71 -11.55 -1.60
CA VAL A 222 -1.27 -11.32 -1.70
C VAL A 222 -0.89 -11.31 -3.17
N GLY A 223 -0.37 -10.18 -3.64
CA GLY A 223 0.32 -10.10 -4.92
C GLY A 223 1.82 -10.16 -4.70
N VAL A 224 2.52 -10.83 -5.60
CA VAL A 224 3.98 -10.91 -5.61
C VAL A 224 4.52 -10.51 -6.97
N LEU A 225 5.65 -9.81 -6.95
CA LEU A 225 6.52 -9.64 -8.11
C LEU A 225 7.71 -10.59 -7.96
N GLU A 226 7.89 -11.51 -8.89
CA GLU A 226 8.97 -12.52 -8.85
C GLU A 226 10.18 -12.08 -9.67
N ARG A 227 11.36 -12.10 -9.04
CA ARG A 227 12.64 -11.72 -9.65
C ARG A 227 13.14 -12.73 -10.65
N GLN A 228 13.02 -14.01 -10.30
CA GLN A 228 13.33 -15.11 -11.19
C GLN A 228 12.03 -15.85 -11.53
N THR A 229 11.55 -15.65 -12.76
CA THR A 229 10.38 -16.34 -13.28
C THR A 229 10.56 -16.72 -14.74
N LEU A 230 9.99 -17.85 -15.14
CA LEU A 230 9.87 -18.26 -16.54
C LEU A 230 8.57 -17.75 -17.18
N ARG A 231 7.72 -17.09 -16.40
CA ARG A 231 6.46 -16.51 -16.90
C ARG A 231 6.75 -15.24 -17.69
N GLU A 232 5.86 -14.94 -18.62
CA GLU A 232 5.85 -13.65 -19.32
C GLU A 232 5.67 -12.48 -18.35
N ASN A 233 4.94 -12.71 -17.25
CA ASN A 233 4.65 -11.69 -16.26
C ASN A 233 5.24 -12.04 -14.89
N ARG A 234 5.96 -11.09 -14.30
CA ARG A 234 6.54 -11.18 -12.95
C ARG A 234 5.48 -11.09 -11.86
N PHE A 235 4.39 -10.39 -12.12
CA PHE A 235 3.28 -10.26 -11.20
C PHE A 235 2.41 -11.52 -11.17
N ARG A 236 2.07 -11.98 -9.96
CA ARG A 236 0.99 -12.94 -9.76
C ARG A 236 0.33 -12.79 -8.41
N LEU A 237 -0.90 -13.27 -8.28
CA LEU A 237 -1.54 -13.46 -6.99
C LEU A 237 -1.21 -14.85 -6.43
N LEU A 238 -1.01 -14.93 -5.11
CA LEU A 238 -0.98 -16.21 -4.40
C LEU A 238 -2.39 -16.81 -4.35
N THR A 239 -2.51 -18.11 -4.58
CA THR A 239 -3.80 -18.80 -4.51
C THR A 239 -4.21 -19.06 -3.06
N HIS A 240 -5.49 -19.29 -2.83
CA HIS A 240 -5.99 -19.65 -1.50
C HIS A 240 -5.26 -20.87 -0.92
N GLN A 241 -4.96 -21.89 -1.74
CA GLN A 241 -4.23 -23.09 -1.33
C GLN A 241 -2.79 -22.77 -0.87
N GLN A 242 -2.13 -21.78 -1.48
CA GLN A 242 -0.80 -21.33 -1.05
C GLN A 242 -0.85 -20.59 0.29
N LEU A 243 -1.95 -19.89 0.59
CA LEU A 243 -2.12 -19.11 1.82
C LEU A 243 -2.65 -19.96 2.98
N GLU A 244 -3.42 -21.00 2.71
CA GLU A 244 -4.10 -21.84 3.70
C GLU A 244 -3.20 -22.34 4.85
N PRO A 245 -1.95 -22.80 4.63
CA PRO A 245 -1.08 -23.26 5.71
C PRO A 245 -0.74 -22.16 6.73
N TYR A 246 -0.66 -20.91 6.29
CA TYR A 246 -0.36 -19.76 7.14
C TYR A 246 -1.61 -19.32 7.91
N LEU A 247 -2.76 -19.32 7.24
CA LEU A 247 -4.04 -18.94 7.85
C LEU A 247 -4.47 -19.92 8.95
N LYS A 248 -4.17 -21.22 8.81
CA LYS A 248 -4.45 -22.23 9.85
C LYS A 248 -3.58 -22.08 11.11
N ARG A 249 -2.44 -21.39 11.01
CA ARG A 249 -1.49 -21.16 12.11
C ARG A 249 -1.70 -19.81 12.81
N LEU A 250 -2.61 -18.98 12.30
CA LEU A 250 -3.00 -17.71 12.92
C LEU A 250 -3.68 -17.97 14.23
#